data_AF-A0A843H3N8-F1
#
_entry.id   AF-A0A843H3N8-F1
#
_cell.length_a   1.000
_cell.length_b   1.000
_cell.length_c   1.000
_cell.angle_alpha   90.00
_cell.angle_beta   90.00
_cell.angle_gamma   90.00
#
_symmetry.space_group_name_H-M   'P 1'
#
loop_
_entity.id
_entity.type
_entity.pdbx_description
1 polymer ?
#
loop_
_entity_poly.entity_id
_entity_poly.type
_entity_poly.pdbx_seq_one_letter_code
_entity_poly.pdbx_strand_id
1 'polypeptide(L)'
;MKKKIKNTLSNSVALLIWLGVALLCTLFIVFGTKSENGSITLDGKPAKIENYTEKFIEESNEALYRLMEVDAPTDEETINEYRDGVGLGGSVTLDQVIARRLPDGDNDNGKGWQCSKYTAYLATGKREYSTTHPDYGPVNGKDIAGWLVKNFGWKYIDQPVEGAIGSGGFNTQYGHTAMYLYSTGTNTAMVNDANWKPLAVATHSINISGWVWVVPNDYQPDPAPTPTPSPTPISYDEYIVVKGDTLGGIARKMGWYLGDKLFGDDGYAQQLADYNNIANRNLIYPGQIIWKK
;
A
#
# COMPACT_ATOMS: atom_id res chain seq x y z
N MET A 1 -39.53 -4.32 -51.30
CA MET A 1 -38.26 -3.99 -52.00
C MET A 1 -37.39 -2.94 -51.28
N LYS A 2 -37.82 -1.68 -51.12
CA LYS A 2 -36.98 -0.56 -50.61
C LYS A 2 -36.07 -0.87 -49.39
N LYS A 3 -36.56 -1.62 -48.40
CA LYS A 3 -35.79 -1.97 -47.17
C LYS A 3 -34.62 -2.94 -47.42
N LYS A 4 -34.72 -3.90 -48.37
CA LYS A 4 -33.60 -4.78 -48.74
C LYS A 4 -32.49 -3.98 -49.45
N ILE A 5 -32.85 -3.15 -50.42
CA ILE A 5 -31.91 -2.36 -51.22
C ILE A 5 -31.10 -1.38 -50.34
N LYS A 6 -31.74 -0.72 -49.37
CA LYS A 6 -31.03 0.13 -48.39
C LYS A 6 -29.98 -0.64 -47.59
N ASN A 7 -30.28 -1.84 -47.11
CA ASN A 7 -29.32 -2.64 -46.34
C ASN A 7 -28.16 -3.13 -47.22
N THR A 8 -28.41 -3.56 -48.46
CA THR A 8 -27.33 -3.96 -49.37
C THR A 8 -26.39 -2.79 -49.66
N LEU A 9 -26.94 -1.61 -49.96
CA LEU A 9 -26.14 -0.41 -50.24
C LEU A 9 -25.34 0.05 -49.01
N SER A 10 -25.95 0.01 -47.81
CA SER A 10 -25.27 0.38 -46.56
C SER A 10 -24.13 -0.59 -46.20
N ASN A 11 -24.30 -1.89 -46.42
CA ASN A 11 -23.22 -2.86 -46.20
C ASN A 11 -22.08 -2.67 -47.21
N SER A 12 -22.37 -2.41 -48.49
CA SER A 12 -21.33 -2.11 -49.47
C SER A 12 -20.55 -0.85 -49.14
N VAL A 13 -21.21 0.21 -48.66
CA VAL A 13 -20.54 1.45 -48.22
C VAL A 13 -19.70 1.21 -46.96
N ALA A 14 -20.21 0.49 -45.96
CA ALA A 14 -19.46 0.15 -44.75
C ALA A 14 -18.21 -0.70 -45.07
N LEU A 15 -18.32 -1.65 -46.00
CA LEU A 15 -17.22 -2.51 -46.43
C LEU A 15 -16.16 -1.73 -47.25
N LEU A 16 -16.58 -0.77 -48.07
CA LEU A 16 -15.67 0.15 -48.76
C LEU A 16 -14.94 1.09 -47.79
N ILE A 17 -15.62 1.61 -46.76
CA ILE A 17 -14.99 2.41 -45.71
C ILE A 17 -13.96 1.57 -44.95
N TRP A 18 -14.32 0.34 -44.57
CA TRP A 18 -13.41 -0.57 -43.86
C TRP A 18 -12.17 -0.90 -44.69
N LEU A 19 -12.33 -1.23 -45.99
CA LEU A 19 -11.20 -1.44 -46.90
C LEU A 19 -10.35 -0.19 -47.08
N GLY A 20 -10.95 1.00 -47.16
CA GLY A 20 -10.24 2.27 -47.25
C GLY A 20 -9.39 2.57 -46.01
N VAL A 21 -9.95 2.34 -44.82
CA VAL A 21 -9.21 2.49 -43.54
C VAL A 21 -8.10 1.45 -43.42
N ALA A 22 -8.38 0.17 -43.73
CA ALA A 22 -7.37 -0.88 -43.70
C ALA A 22 -6.19 -0.58 -44.64
N LEU A 23 -6.48 -0.11 -45.86
CA LEU A 23 -5.46 0.29 -46.85
C LEU A 23 -4.63 1.48 -46.34
N LEU A 24 -5.27 2.49 -45.75
CA LEU A 24 -4.60 3.61 -45.08
C LEU A 24 -3.66 3.14 -43.96
N CYS A 25 -4.11 2.23 -43.09
CA CYS A 25 -3.29 1.67 -42.03
C CYS A 25 -2.08 0.88 -42.57
N THR A 26 -2.25 0.05 -43.61
CA THR A 26 -1.11 -0.64 -44.24
C THR A 26 -0.13 0.32 -44.90
N LEU A 27 -0.60 1.38 -45.56
CA LEU A 27 0.29 2.41 -46.11
C LEU A 27 1.08 3.11 -45.00
N PHE A 28 0.45 3.40 -43.85
CA PHE A 28 1.11 4.01 -42.70
C PHE A 28 2.17 3.10 -42.06
N ILE A 29 1.97 1.78 -42.08
CA ILE A 29 2.95 0.81 -41.56
C ILE A 29 4.12 0.61 -42.54
N VAL A 30 3.86 0.63 -43.85
CA VAL A 30 4.88 0.38 -44.90
C VAL A 30 5.73 1.61 -45.23
N PHE A 31 5.11 2.80 -45.26
CA PHE A 31 5.77 4.05 -45.64
C PHE A 31 5.98 5.02 -44.46
N GLY A 32 5.48 4.67 -43.28
CA GLY A 32 5.75 5.44 -42.06
C GLY A 32 7.20 5.32 -41.62
N THR A 33 7.77 6.44 -41.22
CA THR A 33 9.11 6.53 -40.64
C THR A 33 9.01 6.35 -39.13
N LYS A 34 9.93 5.58 -38.55
CA LYS A 34 10.03 5.43 -37.09
C LYS A 34 10.69 6.66 -36.50
N SER A 35 10.09 7.19 -35.45
CA SER A 35 10.68 8.23 -34.60
C SER A 35 11.49 7.63 -33.44
N GLU A 36 12.26 8.47 -32.75
CA GLU A 36 13.15 8.10 -31.65
C GLU A 36 12.39 7.45 -30.47
N ASN A 37 11.15 7.87 -30.21
CA ASN A 37 10.28 7.26 -29.19
C ASN A 37 9.56 5.98 -29.65
N GLY A 38 9.94 5.43 -30.81
CA GLY A 38 9.36 4.20 -31.38
C GLY A 38 8.01 4.37 -32.08
N SER A 39 7.39 5.56 -32.05
CA SER A 39 6.18 5.85 -32.83
C SER A 39 6.45 5.83 -34.33
N ILE A 40 5.41 5.58 -35.13
CA ILE A 40 5.48 5.58 -36.60
C ILE A 40 4.67 6.78 -37.12
N THR A 41 5.33 7.70 -37.81
CA THR A 41 4.75 8.93 -38.37
C THR A 41 5.16 9.12 -39.83
N LEU A 42 4.60 10.11 -40.52
CA LEU A 42 4.96 10.37 -41.93
C LEU A 42 6.16 11.31 -42.08
N ASP A 43 6.50 12.08 -41.04
CA ASP A 43 7.57 13.07 -41.03
C ASP A 43 8.76 12.71 -40.10
N GLY A 44 8.75 11.51 -39.53
CA GLY A 44 9.77 10.98 -38.63
C GLY A 44 9.79 11.60 -37.23
N LYS A 45 8.95 12.61 -37.00
CA LYS A 45 8.86 13.28 -35.69
C LYS A 45 8.05 12.43 -34.71
N PRO A 46 8.26 12.60 -33.39
CA PRO A 46 7.47 11.89 -32.40
C PRO A 46 5.98 12.16 -32.62
N ALA A 47 5.16 11.11 -32.60
CA ALA A 47 3.72 11.29 -32.53
C ALA A 47 3.40 12.13 -31.29
N LYS A 48 2.69 13.26 -31.48
CA LYS A 48 2.29 14.14 -30.38
C LYS A 48 1.46 13.34 -29.39
N ILE A 49 1.91 13.30 -28.14
CA ILE A 49 1.18 12.66 -27.05
C ILE A 49 0.18 13.69 -26.53
N GLU A 50 -0.80 13.27 -25.74
CA GLU A 50 -1.69 14.25 -25.10
C GLU A 50 -0.89 15.08 -24.10
N ASN A 51 -1.20 16.39 -24.00
CA ASN A 51 -0.46 17.36 -23.19
C ASN A 51 -0.34 16.93 -21.71
N TYR A 52 -1.31 16.16 -21.18
CA TYR A 52 -1.23 15.59 -19.84
C TYR A 52 -0.13 14.51 -19.71
N THR A 53 0.08 13.72 -20.77
CA THR A 53 1.09 12.65 -20.79
C THR A 53 2.49 13.21 -21.01
N GLU A 54 2.63 14.23 -21.86
CA GLU A 54 3.89 14.98 -22.01
C GLU A 54 4.28 15.60 -20.66
N LYS A 55 3.35 16.29 -20.00
CA LYS A 55 3.56 16.86 -18.66
C LYS A 55 3.88 15.80 -17.60
N PHE A 56 3.20 14.65 -17.60
CA PHE A 56 3.50 13.56 -16.66
C PHE A 56 4.90 12.98 -16.87
N ILE A 57 5.34 12.84 -18.12
CA ILE A 57 6.70 12.38 -18.46
C ILE A 57 7.74 13.43 -18.08
N GLU A 58 7.46 14.72 -18.28
CA GLU A 58 8.33 15.84 -17.87
C GLU A 58 8.45 15.91 -16.34
N GLU A 59 7.35 15.87 -15.59
CA GLU A 59 7.34 15.82 -14.12
C GLU A 59 8.02 14.55 -13.57
N SER A 60 7.85 13.40 -14.23
CA SER A 60 8.52 12.15 -13.85
C SER A 60 10.02 12.19 -14.13
N ASN A 61 10.43 12.75 -15.27
CA ASN A 61 11.84 12.91 -15.62
C ASN A 61 12.50 13.95 -14.72
N GLU A 62 11.86 15.09 -14.41
CA GLU A 62 12.37 16.03 -13.42
C GLU A 62 12.48 15.40 -12.03
N ALA A 63 11.51 14.58 -11.61
CA ALA A 63 11.62 13.84 -10.35
C ALA A 63 12.81 12.86 -10.37
N LEU A 64 13.05 12.18 -11.49
CA LEU A 64 14.19 11.30 -11.69
C LEU A 64 15.52 12.06 -11.71
N TYR A 65 15.61 13.20 -12.41
CA TYR A 65 16.78 14.07 -12.42
C TYR A 65 17.06 14.66 -11.04
N ARG A 66 16.03 15.04 -10.26
CA ARG A 66 16.20 15.46 -8.86
C ARG A 66 16.75 14.30 -8.00
N LEU A 67 16.29 13.07 -8.20
CA LEU A 67 16.82 11.86 -7.55
C LEU A 67 18.26 11.49 -8.01
N MET A 68 18.68 11.92 -9.20
CA MET A 68 19.99 11.62 -9.77
C MET A 68 21.04 12.72 -9.55
N GLU A 69 20.62 13.99 -9.46
CA GLU A 69 21.49 15.17 -9.34
C GLU A 69 21.45 15.84 -7.95
N VAL A 70 20.44 15.57 -7.12
CA VAL A 70 20.31 16.12 -5.75
C VAL A 70 20.41 15.02 -4.71
N ASP A 71 21.51 14.26 -4.73
CA ASP A 71 21.84 13.32 -3.63
C ASP A 71 23.34 12.99 -3.55
N ALA A 72 24.18 14.03 -3.58
CA ALA A 72 25.48 14.00 -2.94
C ALA A 72 25.31 14.59 -1.52
N PRO A 73 25.69 13.88 -0.43
CA PRO A 73 25.68 14.47 0.91
C PRO A 73 26.58 15.70 0.96
N THR A 74 26.24 16.64 1.84
CA THR A 74 26.91 17.95 1.93
C THR A 74 28.36 17.90 2.47
N ASP A 75 28.87 16.71 2.77
CA ASP A 75 30.28 16.41 3.01
C ASP A 75 30.77 15.22 2.16
N GLU A 76 31.73 15.46 1.26
CA GLU A 76 32.33 14.43 0.38
C GLU A 76 33.05 13.31 1.17
N GLU A 77 33.43 13.55 2.43
CA GLU A 77 34.06 12.55 3.29
C GLU A 77 33.10 11.44 3.73
N THR A 78 31.84 11.75 4.02
CA THR A 78 30.85 10.76 4.46
C THR A 78 30.65 9.66 3.40
N ILE A 79 30.66 10.03 2.12
CA ILE A 79 30.53 9.09 0.98
C ILE A 79 31.62 8.01 1.01
N ASN A 80 32.86 8.38 1.35
CA ASN A 80 34.00 7.48 1.26
C ASN A 80 34.01 6.41 2.37
N GLU A 81 33.43 6.68 3.54
CA GLU A 81 33.25 5.66 4.60
C GLU A 81 32.10 4.69 4.26
N TYR A 82 31.07 5.12 3.52
CA TYR A 82 29.99 4.22 3.07
C TYR A 82 30.39 3.24 1.96
N ARG A 83 31.60 3.33 1.39
CA ARG A 83 32.09 2.36 0.39
C ARG A 83 32.23 0.94 0.92
N ASP A 84 32.42 0.76 2.22
CA ASP A 84 32.45 -0.55 2.86
C ASP A 84 31.05 -1.09 3.19
N GLY A 85 30.00 -0.28 2.98
CA GLY A 85 28.59 -0.65 3.10
C GLY A 85 27.88 -0.92 1.76
N VAL A 86 28.47 -0.55 0.61
CA VAL A 86 27.86 -0.77 -0.71
C VAL A 86 27.82 -2.28 -1.00
N GLY A 87 26.63 -2.87 -0.91
CA GLY A 87 26.42 -4.32 -1.08
C GLY A 87 26.21 -5.09 0.22
N LEU A 88 26.28 -4.46 1.40
CA LEU A 88 25.79 -5.04 2.66
C LEU A 88 24.28 -4.82 2.80
N GLY A 89 23.53 -5.35 1.84
CA GLY A 89 22.09 -5.55 1.92
C GLY A 89 21.75 -6.59 2.98
N GLY A 90 21.92 -6.21 4.25
CA GLY A 90 21.57 -7.05 5.39
C GLY A 90 20.10 -7.45 5.30
N SER A 91 19.82 -8.74 5.49
CA SER A 91 18.49 -9.34 5.47
C SER A 91 17.66 -8.87 6.67
N VAL A 92 17.22 -7.61 6.60
CA VAL A 92 16.35 -6.97 7.56
C VAL A 92 14.92 -7.27 7.18
N THR A 93 14.19 -8.02 8.00
CA THR A 93 12.76 -8.27 7.76
C THR A 93 11.92 -7.14 8.34
N LEU A 94 10.65 -7.01 7.93
CA LEU A 94 9.71 -6.07 8.57
C LEU A 94 9.61 -6.33 10.09
N ASP A 95 9.60 -7.58 10.54
CA ASP A 95 9.66 -7.92 11.97
C ASP A 95 10.85 -7.29 12.69
N GLN A 96 12.03 -7.24 12.06
CA GLN A 96 13.20 -6.58 12.64
C GLN A 96 13.06 -5.05 12.67
N VAL A 97 12.42 -4.44 11.66
CA VAL A 97 12.13 -3.00 11.66
C VAL A 97 11.15 -2.67 12.80
N ILE A 98 10.08 -3.45 12.92
CA ILE A 98 9.06 -3.32 13.99
C ILE A 98 9.68 -3.57 15.37
N ALA A 99 10.53 -4.57 15.52
CA ALA A 99 11.22 -4.89 16.78
C ALA A 99 12.26 -3.83 17.20
N ARG A 100 12.74 -2.98 16.28
CA ARG A 100 13.58 -1.81 16.61
C ARG A 100 12.78 -0.57 17.02
N ARG A 101 11.45 -0.59 16.92
CA ARG A 101 10.58 0.50 17.35
C ARG A 101 10.86 0.85 18.81
N LEU A 102 11.14 2.12 19.05
CA LEU A 102 11.38 2.66 20.38
C LEU A 102 10.05 3.10 21.02
N PRO A 103 9.94 3.13 22.36
CA PRO A 103 8.71 3.55 23.02
C PRO A 103 8.43 5.03 22.79
N ASP A 104 7.15 5.40 22.82
CA ASP A 104 6.75 6.81 22.73
C ASP A 104 7.37 7.62 23.89
N GLY A 105 7.95 8.79 23.55
CA GLY A 105 8.75 9.61 24.44
C GLY A 105 10.26 9.31 24.42
N ASP A 106 10.70 8.23 23.75
CA ASP A 106 12.13 7.97 23.54
C ASP A 106 12.80 9.12 22.78
N ASN A 107 14.01 9.45 23.18
CA ASN A 107 14.82 10.52 22.62
C ASN A 107 16.26 10.03 22.57
N ASP A 108 16.99 10.41 21.51
CA ASP A 108 18.38 10.01 21.35
C ASP A 108 19.27 10.68 22.42
N ASN A 109 19.45 9.99 23.55
CA ASN A 109 20.32 10.38 24.66
C ASN A 109 20.08 11.82 25.17
N GLY A 110 18.81 12.23 25.30
CA GLY A 110 18.43 13.58 25.72
C GLY A 110 18.51 14.67 24.64
N LYS A 111 19.08 14.37 23.46
CA LYS A 111 19.18 15.30 22.32
C LYS A 111 17.97 15.19 21.40
N GLY A 112 17.45 13.99 21.26
CA GLY A 112 16.23 13.70 20.52
C GLY A 112 16.43 13.24 19.08
N TRP A 113 15.37 12.67 18.52
CA TRP A 113 15.36 12.01 17.21
C TRP A 113 14.86 12.92 16.08
N GLN A 114 15.71 13.22 15.09
CA GLN A 114 15.23 13.66 13.78
C GLN A 114 14.51 12.49 13.08
N CYS A 115 13.45 12.78 12.33
CA CYS A 115 12.63 11.77 11.64
C CYS A 115 13.46 10.83 10.75
N SER A 116 14.29 11.37 9.85
CA SER A 116 15.13 10.57 8.95
C SER A 116 16.21 9.78 9.70
N LYS A 117 16.75 10.31 10.81
CA LYS A 117 17.65 9.55 11.69
C LYS A 117 16.95 8.35 12.30
N TYR A 118 15.74 8.54 12.82
CA TYR A 118 14.98 7.48 13.47
C TYR A 118 14.57 6.38 12.48
N THR A 119 14.02 6.76 11.33
CA THR A 119 13.61 5.77 10.31
C THR A 119 14.80 5.04 9.68
N ALA A 120 15.96 5.70 9.51
CA ALA A 120 17.20 5.04 9.12
C ALA A 120 17.67 4.02 10.19
N TYR A 121 17.56 4.36 11.48
CA TYR A 121 17.85 3.44 12.59
C TYR A 121 16.92 2.22 12.58
N LEU A 122 15.62 2.40 12.36
CA LEU A 122 14.67 1.29 12.23
C LEU A 122 15.05 0.35 11.06
N ALA A 123 15.40 0.93 9.92
CA ALA A 123 15.76 0.21 8.70
C ALA A 123 17.12 -0.51 8.78
N THR A 124 18.12 0.06 9.45
CA THR A 124 19.52 -0.41 9.37
C THR A 124 20.15 -0.81 10.72
N GLY A 125 19.54 -0.43 11.84
CA GLY A 125 20.10 -0.59 13.19
C GLY A 125 21.21 0.41 13.56
N LYS A 126 21.73 1.21 12.61
CA LYS A 126 22.79 2.21 12.87
C LYS A 126 22.19 3.42 13.61
N ARG A 127 22.91 3.94 14.62
CA ARG A 127 22.48 5.11 15.42
C ARG A 127 23.24 6.41 15.11
N GLU A 128 24.29 6.34 14.31
CA GLU A 128 25.14 7.50 13.98
C GLU A 128 25.36 7.56 12.47
N TYR A 129 25.02 8.69 11.85
CA TYR A 129 25.14 8.91 10.40
C TYR A 129 26.08 10.06 10.04
N SER A 130 26.33 10.98 10.98
CA SER A 130 27.32 12.05 10.87
C SER A 130 28.04 12.21 12.20
N THR A 131 29.36 12.43 12.16
CA THR A 131 30.20 12.73 13.32
C THR A 131 30.12 14.20 13.74
N THR A 132 29.80 15.10 12.80
CA THR A 132 29.69 16.55 13.02
C THR A 132 28.29 16.98 13.43
N HIS A 133 27.26 16.27 12.96
CA HIS A 133 25.85 16.50 13.27
C HIS A 133 25.19 15.21 13.79
N PRO A 134 25.47 14.79 15.05
CA PRO A 134 25.04 13.47 15.54
C PRO A 134 23.53 13.27 15.58
N ASP A 135 22.74 14.33 15.64
CA ASP A 135 21.27 14.32 15.60
C ASP A 135 20.69 14.10 14.20
N TYR A 136 21.50 14.21 13.14
CA TYR A 136 21.04 14.14 11.76
C TYR A 136 20.98 12.69 11.25
N GLY A 137 20.00 12.43 10.38
CA GLY A 137 19.92 11.22 9.55
C GLY A 137 20.87 11.27 8.35
N PRO A 138 20.94 10.19 7.56
CA PRO A 138 21.82 10.12 6.39
C PRO A 138 21.40 11.05 5.24
N VAL A 139 20.12 11.41 5.18
CA VAL A 139 19.50 12.31 4.18
C VAL A 139 18.32 13.06 4.82
N ASN A 140 17.69 13.99 4.09
CA ASN A 140 16.44 14.61 4.54
C ASN A 140 15.28 13.59 4.55
N GLY A 141 14.20 13.92 5.26
CA GLY A 141 13.06 13.02 5.41
C GLY A 141 12.37 12.64 4.10
N LYS A 142 12.17 13.61 3.20
CA LYS A 142 11.62 13.34 1.86
C LYS A 142 12.47 12.36 1.03
N ASP A 143 13.75 12.18 1.36
CA ASP A 143 14.72 11.44 0.55
C ASP A 143 15.03 10.03 1.11
N ILE A 144 14.61 9.69 2.36
CA ILE A 144 15.01 8.43 3.02
C ILE A 144 14.59 7.17 2.26
N ALA A 145 13.40 7.18 1.63
CA ALA A 145 12.93 6.05 0.84
C ALA A 145 13.85 5.77 -0.36
N GLY A 146 14.27 6.82 -1.08
CA GLY A 146 15.22 6.70 -2.19
C GLY A 146 16.60 6.24 -1.72
N TRP A 147 17.08 6.76 -0.59
CA TRP A 147 18.33 6.35 0.03
C TRP A 147 18.33 4.87 0.42
N LEU A 148 17.23 4.34 0.98
CA LEU A 148 17.10 2.91 1.33
C LEU A 148 17.10 2.00 0.09
N VAL A 149 16.41 2.39 -0.98
CA VAL A 149 16.40 1.65 -2.25
C VAL A 149 17.80 1.63 -2.87
N LYS A 150 18.43 2.80 -2.98
CA LYS A 150 19.75 3.01 -3.62
C LYS A 150 20.89 2.28 -2.91
N ASN A 151 20.91 2.28 -1.58
CA ASN A 151 22.06 1.79 -0.80
C ASN A 151 21.86 0.41 -0.18
N PHE A 152 20.61 0.01 0.12
CA PHE A 152 20.29 -1.25 0.81
C PHE A 152 19.42 -2.20 -0.02
N GLY A 153 19.08 -1.84 -1.26
CA GLY A 153 18.29 -2.68 -2.16
C GLY A 153 16.83 -2.87 -1.72
N TRP A 154 16.32 -1.97 -0.87
CA TRP A 154 14.89 -1.92 -0.54
C TRP A 154 14.05 -1.68 -1.80
N LYS A 155 12.74 -1.92 -1.73
CA LYS A 155 11.82 -1.74 -2.86
C LYS A 155 10.61 -0.91 -2.49
N TYR A 156 10.11 -0.15 -3.47
CA TYR A 156 8.87 0.59 -3.35
C TYR A 156 7.65 -0.34 -3.33
N ILE A 157 6.59 0.09 -2.64
CA ILE A 157 5.27 -0.57 -2.62
C ILE A 157 4.15 0.47 -2.76
N ASP A 158 3.10 0.09 -3.48
CA ASP A 158 1.96 0.99 -3.76
C ASP A 158 1.03 1.21 -2.57
N GLN A 159 0.98 0.24 -1.65
CA GLN A 159 0.14 0.25 -0.45
C GLN A 159 0.98 -0.11 0.76
N PRO A 160 1.08 0.76 1.79
CA PRO A 160 1.92 0.51 2.95
C PRO A 160 1.43 -0.67 3.79
N VAL A 161 2.39 -1.34 4.42
CA VAL A 161 2.19 -2.46 5.35
C VAL A 161 2.92 -2.19 6.66
N GLU A 162 2.58 -2.91 7.74
CA GLU A 162 3.20 -2.71 9.05
C GLU A 162 4.73 -2.83 8.96
N GLY A 163 5.45 -1.86 9.52
CA GLY A 163 6.91 -1.78 9.43
C GLY A 163 7.46 -1.10 8.17
N ALA A 164 6.64 -0.80 7.16
CA ALA A 164 7.10 -0.07 5.97
C ALA A 164 7.60 1.34 6.34
N ILE A 165 8.72 1.75 5.75
CA ILE A 165 9.30 3.08 5.96
C ILE A 165 8.80 4.01 4.87
N GLY A 166 8.27 5.17 5.26
CA GLY A 166 7.69 6.16 4.36
C GLY A 166 8.46 7.47 4.32
N SER A 167 8.49 8.09 3.14
CA SER A 167 8.87 9.49 2.93
C SER A 167 7.63 10.28 2.51
N GLY A 168 7.46 11.48 3.08
CA GLY A 168 6.37 12.38 2.78
C GLY A 168 6.73 13.85 2.99
N GLY A 169 5.73 14.73 2.89
CA GLY A 169 5.95 16.18 3.05
C GLY A 169 6.84 16.79 1.96
N PHE A 170 6.82 16.24 0.74
CA PHE A 170 7.63 16.66 -0.41
C PHE A 170 7.51 18.15 -0.79
N ASN A 171 6.43 18.81 -0.36
CA ASN A 171 6.17 20.24 -0.50
C ASN A 171 6.91 21.10 0.56
N THR A 172 7.68 20.50 1.46
CA THR A 172 8.47 21.17 2.50
C THR A 172 9.97 21.03 2.23
N GLN A 173 10.79 21.87 2.88
CA GLN A 173 12.24 21.87 2.67
C GLN A 173 12.89 20.50 2.96
N TYR A 174 12.53 19.89 4.10
CA TYR A 174 13.15 18.66 4.61
C TYR A 174 12.27 17.40 4.45
N GLY A 175 10.96 17.56 4.26
CA GLY A 175 10.02 16.46 4.32
C GLY A 175 9.82 15.89 5.72
N HIS A 176 9.17 14.73 5.76
CA HIS A 176 8.93 13.95 6.96
C HIS A 176 9.04 12.44 6.66
N THR A 177 9.25 11.63 7.68
CA THR A 177 9.36 10.17 7.57
C THR A 177 8.64 9.49 8.70
N ALA A 178 8.13 8.30 8.45
CA ALA A 178 7.47 7.51 9.47
C ALA A 178 7.58 6.01 9.17
N MET A 179 7.46 5.18 10.21
CA MET A 179 7.16 3.76 10.06
C MET A 179 5.64 3.57 10.12
N TYR A 180 5.07 2.94 9.10
CA TYR A 180 3.64 2.62 9.09
C TYR A 180 3.30 1.54 10.11
N LEU A 181 2.17 1.69 10.79
CA LEU A 181 1.59 0.64 11.64
C LEU A 181 0.31 0.06 11.01
N TYR A 182 -0.74 0.88 10.91
CA TYR A 182 -2.03 0.44 10.35
C TYR A 182 -2.87 1.62 9.86
N SER A 183 -3.78 1.36 8.91
CA SER A 183 -4.72 2.37 8.40
C SER A 183 -5.73 2.78 9.47
N THR A 184 -5.98 4.09 9.58
CA THR A 184 -7.04 4.69 10.40
C THR A 184 -8.18 5.27 9.55
N GLY A 185 -8.07 5.16 8.22
CA GLY A 185 -9.01 5.70 7.23
C GLY A 185 -8.42 5.69 5.82
N THR A 186 -9.20 6.14 4.83
CA THR A 186 -8.83 6.07 3.40
C THR A 186 -7.47 6.69 3.06
N ASN A 187 -7.11 7.78 3.75
CA ASN A 187 -5.90 8.58 3.52
C ASN A 187 -5.11 8.81 4.81
N THR A 188 -5.42 8.09 5.88
CA THR A 188 -4.81 8.27 7.19
C THR A 188 -4.33 6.95 7.76
N ALA A 189 -3.20 7.00 8.45
CA ALA A 189 -2.62 5.85 9.12
C ALA A 189 -2.09 6.23 10.49
N MET A 190 -2.16 5.27 11.41
CA MET A 190 -1.34 5.28 12.60
C MET A 190 0.09 4.96 12.18
N VAL A 191 1.02 5.83 12.56
CA VAL A 191 2.44 5.69 12.28
C VAL A 191 3.24 5.88 13.55
N ASN A 192 4.51 5.44 13.52
CA ASN A 192 5.49 5.75 14.53
C ASN A 192 6.65 6.54 13.89
N ASP A 193 6.87 7.76 14.37
CA ASP A 193 7.88 8.69 13.84
C ASP A 193 8.49 9.57 14.94
N ALA A 194 9.31 10.56 14.56
CA ALA A 194 9.86 11.54 15.51
C ALA A 194 9.98 12.96 14.89
N ASN A 195 9.09 13.90 15.26
CA ASN A 195 9.02 15.28 14.73
C ASN A 195 8.02 16.15 15.55
N TRP A 196 8.19 17.42 15.98
CA TRP A 196 9.33 18.28 16.38
C TRP A 196 8.67 19.57 16.95
N LYS A 197 8.86 20.09 18.17
CA LYS A 197 9.72 19.76 19.34
C LYS A 197 8.85 19.28 20.53
N PRO A 198 9.42 18.53 21.50
CA PRO A 198 10.75 17.95 21.50
C PRO A 198 10.89 16.87 20.41
N LEU A 199 12.12 16.59 20.01
CA LEU A 199 12.43 15.52 19.05
C LEU A 199 12.34 14.17 19.79
N ALA A 200 11.15 13.61 19.88
CA ALA A 200 10.90 12.33 20.55
C ALA A 200 10.09 11.40 19.65
N VAL A 201 10.25 10.10 19.84
CA VAL A 201 9.44 9.08 19.17
C VAL A 201 7.99 9.22 19.63
N ALA A 202 7.04 9.16 18.69
CA ALA A 202 5.62 9.25 18.97
C ALA A 202 4.82 8.35 18.02
N THR A 203 3.72 7.80 18.55
CA THR A 203 2.74 7.04 17.78
C THR A 203 1.49 7.87 17.61
N HIS A 204 1.18 8.27 16.37
CA HIS A 204 0.07 9.18 16.09
C HIS A 204 -0.51 8.96 14.68
N SER A 205 -1.72 9.48 14.47
CA SER A 205 -2.42 9.36 13.18
C SER A 205 -2.08 10.55 12.29
N ILE A 206 -1.50 10.27 11.11
CA ILE A 206 -1.18 11.29 10.11
C ILE A 206 -1.97 11.08 8.81
N ASN A 207 -1.99 12.10 7.96
CA ASN A 207 -2.40 11.96 6.56
C ASN A 207 -1.20 11.42 5.75
N ILE A 208 -1.44 10.33 5.00
CA ILE A 208 -0.44 9.62 4.20
C ILE A 208 -0.63 9.79 2.68
N SER A 209 -1.53 10.67 2.24
CA SER A 209 -1.71 10.97 0.81
C SER A 209 -0.43 11.54 0.20
N GLY A 210 0.02 10.96 -0.92
CA GLY A 210 1.24 11.40 -1.60
C GLY A 210 2.55 11.01 -0.90
N TRP A 211 2.50 10.14 0.11
CA TRP A 211 3.70 9.49 0.66
C TRP A 211 4.16 8.36 -0.25
N VAL A 212 5.47 8.14 -0.32
CA VAL A 212 6.06 6.95 -0.93
C VAL A 212 6.51 5.99 0.17
N TRP A 213 6.36 4.69 -0.06
CA TRP A 213 6.62 3.66 0.94
C TRP A 213 7.60 2.62 0.41
N VAL A 214 8.54 2.22 1.26
CA VAL A 214 9.54 1.21 0.96
C VAL A 214 9.57 0.11 2.02
N VAL A 215 9.91 -1.09 1.56
CA VAL A 215 10.09 -2.29 2.37
C VAL A 215 11.39 -2.99 2.00
N PRO A 216 11.92 -3.85 2.88
CA PRO A 216 13.08 -4.66 2.56
C PRO A 216 12.88 -5.54 1.31
N ASN A 217 13.98 -5.92 0.67
CA ASN A 217 13.92 -6.67 -0.59
C ASN A 217 13.26 -8.06 -0.44
N ASP A 218 13.54 -8.72 0.68
CA ASP A 218 13.09 -10.08 0.98
C ASP A 218 11.59 -10.17 1.29
N TYR A 219 10.96 -9.06 1.71
CA TYR A 219 9.52 -8.96 1.94
C TYR A 219 8.73 -9.55 0.77
N GLN A 220 8.09 -10.69 1.00
CA GLN A 220 6.99 -11.11 0.14
C GLN A 220 5.71 -10.55 0.76
N PRO A 221 4.79 -9.99 -0.03
CA PRO A 221 3.45 -9.77 0.48
C PRO A 221 2.91 -11.10 0.99
N ASP A 222 2.26 -11.09 2.15
CA ASP A 222 1.54 -12.25 2.64
C ASP A 222 0.68 -12.79 1.49
N PRO A 223 0.68 -14.12 1.24
CA PRO A 223 -0.08 -14.69 0.14
C PRO A 223 -1.52 -14.22 0.30
N ALA A 224 -1.99 -13.45 -0.69
CA ALA A 224 -3.26 -12.72 -0.61
C ALA A 224 -4.31 -13.65 -0.01
N PRO A 225 -4.98 -13.24 1.09
CA PRO A 225 -5.74 -14.17 1.93
C PRO A 225 -6.65 -14.97 1.02
N THR A 226 -6.39 -16.29 0.97
CA THR A 226 -7.09 -17.20 0.04
C THR A 226 -8.56 -16.91 0.20
N PRO A 227 -9.25 -16.43 -0.85
CA PRO A 227 -10.42 -15.58 -0.69
C PRO A 227 -11.38 -16.26 0.25
N THR A 228 -11.51 -15.71 1.47
CA THR A 228 -12.39 -16.26 2.50
C THR A 228 -13.72 -16.49 1.79
N PRO A 229 -14.20 -17.74 1.72
CA PRO A 229 -15.30 -18.09 0.83
C PRO A 229 -16.40 -17.07 1.05
N SER A 230 -16.71 -16.31 -0.01
CA SER A 230 -17.70 -15.23 0.03
C SER A 230 -18.89 -15.76 0.80
N PRO A 231 -19.28 -15.15 1.93
CA PRO A 231 -20.12 -15.80 2.92
C PRO A 231 -21.31 -16.40 2.20
N THR A 232 -21.39 -17.73 2.20
CA THR A 232 -22.47 -18.48 1.57
C THR A 232 -23.75 -17.79 1.99
N PRO A 233 -24.60 -17.33 1.04
CA PRO A 233 -25.72 -16.46 1.36
C PRO A 233 -26.48 -17.07 2.51
N ILE A 234 -26.41 -16.39 3.67
CA ILE A 234 -26.68 -17.04 4.94
C ILE A 234 -28.12 -17.54 4.87
N SER A 235 -28.29 -18.87 4.87
CA SER A 235 -29.61 -19.42 5.12
C SER A 235 -30.05 -18.83 6.45
N TYR A 236 -31.17 -18.11 6.48
CA TYR A 236 -31.64 -17.46 7.71
C TYR A 236 -31.93 -18.45 8.84
N ASP A 237 -31.80 -19.75 8.56
CA ASP A 237 -31.96 -20.87 9.46
C ASP A 237 -30.63 -21.50 9.94
N GLU A 238 -29.44 -20.97 9.57
CA GLU A 238 -28.14 -21.44 10.09
C GLU A 238 -27.13 -20.30 10.40
N TYR A 239 -26.15 -20.57 11.26
CA TYR A 239 -25.07 -19.65 11.60
C TYR A 239 -23.79 -20.40 12.03
N ILE A 240 -22.62 -19.97 11.53
CA ILE A 240 -21.31 -20.53 11.92
C ILE A 240 -20.72 -19.70 13.08
N VAL A 241 -20.48 -20.36 14.22
CA VAL A 241 -19.92 -19.76 15.44
C VAL A 241 -18.53 -19.18 15.18
N VAL A 242 -18.29 -17.96 15.67
CA VAL A 242 -16.94 -17.36 15.73
C VAL A 242 -16.46 -17.19 17.18
N LYS A 243 -15.16 -16.97 17.37
CA LYS A 243 -14.54 -16.82 18.69
C LYS A 243 -15.17 -15.65 19.46
N GLY A 244 -15.79 -15.96 20.60
CA GLY A 244 -16.45 -14.99 21.48
C GLY A 244 -17.99 -14.95 21.36
N ASP A 245 -18.58 -15.71 20.43
CA ASP A 245 -20.03 -15.85 20.36
C ASP A 245 -20.62 -16.58 21.57
N THR A 246 -21.90 -16.32 21.82
CA THR A 246 -22.77 -17.06 22.75
C THR A 246 -24.11 -17.31 22.07
N LEU A 247 -24.87 -18.35 22.45
CA LEU A 247 -26.16 -18.64 21.81
C LEU A 247 -27.15 -17.46 21.88
N GLY A 248 -27.20 -16.73 23.01
CA GLY A 248 -27.99 -15.50 23.14
C GLY A 248 -27.40 -14.28 22.43
N GLY A 249 -26.10 -14.29 22.08
CA GLY A 249 -25.48 -13.34 21.17
C GLY A 249 -25.92 -13.59 19.72
N ILE A 250 -25.79 -14.85 19.26
CA ILE A 250 -26.17 -15.31 17.92
C ILE A 250 -27.66 -15.06 17.67
N ALA A 251 -28.54 -15.47 18.59
CA ALA A 251 -29.99 -15.30 18.44
C ALA A 251 -30.42 -13.83 18.27
N ARG A 252 -29.69 -12.88 18.87
CA ARG A 252 -29.90 -11.44 18.66
C ARG A 252 -29.29 -10.95 17.36
N LYS A 253 -28.03 -11.33 17.07
CA LYS A 253 -27.30 -10.97 15.85
C LYS A 253 -28.03 -11.39 14.57
N MET A 254 -28.70 -12.55 14.62
CA MET A 254 -29.45 -13.14 13.51
C MET A 254 -30.95 -12.79 13.51
N GLY A 255 -31.46 -12.06 14.51
CA GLY A 255 -32.88 -11.73 14.62
C GLY A 255 -33.81 -12.94 14.85
N TRP A 256 -33.27 -14.07 15.29
CA TRP A 256 -34.03 -15.30 15.57
C TRP A 256 -34.91 -15.20 16.82
N TYR A 257 -34.52 -14.32 17.74
CA TYR A 257 -35.24 -14.05 18.96
C TYR A 257 -36.24 -12.88 18.79
N LEU A 258 -37.53 -13.18 18.91
CA LEU A 258 -38.65 -12.23 18.79
C LEU A 258 -39.56 -12.19 20.05
N GLY A 259 -39.14 -12.81 21.15
CA GLY A 259 -39.95 -12.93 22.38
C GLY A 259 -39.43 -12.10 23.56
N ASP A 260 -39.93 -12.39 24.76
CA ASP A 260 -39.62 -11.63 25.98
C ASP A 260 -38.54 -12.28 26.89
N LYS A 261 -38.19 -13.56 26.67
CA LYS A 261 -37.19 -14.31 27.46
C LYS A 261 -36.04 -14.87 26.62
N LEU A 262 -34.92 -14.14 26.54
CA LEU A 262 -33.71 -14.59 25.84
C LEU A 262 -32.88 -15.59 26.66
N PHE A 263 -32.81 -15.38 27.97
CA PHE A 263 -31.97 -16.13 28.92
C PHE A 263 -32.83 -16.81 29.99
N GLY A 264 -32.22 -17.72 30.75
CA GLY A 264 -32.91 -18.60 31.70
C GLY A 264 -33.06 -20.02 31.14
N ASP A 265 -33.42 -20.97 31.99
CA ASP A 265 -33.55 -22.39 31.61
C ASP A 265 -34.82 -22.67 30.79
N ASP A 266 -35.77 -21.72 30.73
CA ASP A 266 -36.90 -21.69 29.80
C ASP A 266 -36.72 -20.72 28.62
N GLY A 267 -35.61 -19.97 28.59
CA GLY A 267 -35.35 -18.89 27.62
C GLY A 267 -34.92 -19.39 26.23
N TYR A 268 -35.03 -18.52 25.23
CA TYR A 268 -34.73 -18.85 23.82
C TYR A 268 -33.33 -19.44 23.63
N ALA A 269 -32.31 -18.95 24.35
CA ALA A 269 -30.95 -19.48 24.24
C ALA A 269 -30.82 -20.94 24.75
N GLN A 270 -31.62 -21.37 25.73
CA GLN A 270 -31.68 -22.78 26.14
C GLN A 270 -32.39 -23.61 25.08
N GLN A 271 -33.56 -23.14 24.62
CA GLN A 271 -34.33 -23.84 23.58
C GLN A 271 -33.55 -24.01 22.26
N LEU A 272 -32.69 -23.04 21.92
CA LEU A 272 -31.77 -23.11 20.78
C LEU A 272 -30.62 -24.11 21.03
N ALA A 273 -30.14 -24.24 22.26
CA ALA A 273 -29.18 -25.28 22.65
C ALA A 273 -29.80 -26.68 22.48
N ASP A 274 -31.02 -26.87 23.01
CA ASP A 274 -31.75 -28.14 22.95
C ASP A 274 -32.00 -28.58 21.50
N TYR A 275 -32.47 -27.66 20.65
CA TYR A 275 -32.70 -27.92 19.22
C TYR A 275 -31.43 -28.35 18.47
N ASN A 276 -30.27 -27.83 18.89
CA ASN A 276 -28.97 -28.15 18.32
C ASN A 276 -28.23 -29.30 19.03
N ASN A 277 -28.89 -29.99 19.97
CA ASN A 277 -28.30 -31.06 20.80
C ASN A 277 -27.06 -30.61 21.61
N ILE A 278 -27.02 -29.34 22.03
CA ILE A 278 -25.90 -28.75 22.78
C ILE A 278 -26.13 -28.95 24.28
N ALA A 279 -25.47 -29.95 24.86
CA ALA A 279 -25.63 -30.34 26.26
C ALA A 279 -25.27 -29.23 27.28
N ASN A 280 -24.42 -28.26 26.91
CA ASN A 280 -24.12 -27.08 27.73
C ASN A 280 -24.24 -25.82 26.88
N ARG A 281 -25.33 -25.06 27.06
CA ARG A 281 -25.62 -23.80 26.33
C ARG A 281 -24.52 -22.73 26.41
N ASN A 282 -23.62 -22.82 27.39
CA ASN A 282 -22.51 -21.87 27.56
C ASN A 282 -21.22 -22.31 26.85
N LEU A 283 -21.21 -23.47 26.17
CA LEU A 283 -20.06 -24.05 25.51
C LEU A 283 -20.38 -24.33 24.04
N ILE A 284 -19.96 -23.41 23.17
CA ILE A 284 -19.98 -23.54 21.72
C ILE A 284 -18.59 -23.25 21.15
N TYR A 285 -18.23 -23.89 20.04
CA TYR A 285 -16.88 -23.84 19.47
C TYR A 285 -16.84 -23.08 18.16
N PRO A 286 -15.79 -22.28 17.87
CA PRO A 286 -15.62 -21.66 16.56
C PRO A 286 -15.66 -22.69 15.43
N GLY A 287 -16.42 -22.40 14.37
CA GLY A 287 -16.68 -23.33 13.26
C GLY A 287 -17.87 -24.29 13.47
N GLN A 288 -18.46 -24.34 14.68
CA GLN A 288 -19.71 -25.07 14.91
C GLN A 288 -20.88 -24.40 14.16
N ILE A 289 -21.77 -25.20 13.58
CA ILE A 289 -23.01 -24.71 12.96
C ILE A 289 -24.13 -24.73 14.01
N ILE A 290 -24.85 -23.61 14.14
CA ILE A 290 -26.08 -23.48 14.93
C ILE A 290 -27.23 -23.31 13.96
N TRP A 291 -28.22 -24.19 14.04
CA TRP A 291 -29.49 -24.10 13.32
C TRP A 291 -30.50 -23.31 14.13
N LYS A 292 -31.30 -22.49 13.45
CA LYS A 292 -32.42 -21.78 14.04
C LYS A 292 -33.52 -22.77 14.45
N LYS A 293 -34.08 -22.55 15.63
CA LYS A 293 -35.30 -23.22 16.11
C LYS A 293 -36.56 -22.57 15.53
#